data_AF-A0A7W6BVK8-F1
#
_entry.id   AF-A0A7W6BVK8-F1
#
_cell.length_a   1.000
_cell.length_b   1.000
_cell.length_c   1.000
_cell.angle_alpha   90.00
_cell.angle_beta   90.00
_cell.angle_gamma   90.00
#
_symmetry.space_group_name_H-M   'P 1'
#
loop_
_entity.id
_entity.type
_entity.pdbx_description
1 polymer ?
#
loop_
_entity_poly.entity_id
_entity_poly.type
_entity_poly.pdbx_seq_one_letter_code
_entity_poly.pdbx_strand_id
1 'polypeptide(L)'
;MGLDLAACAFEPWVADFVTASNRLSGIGRAATASEIAAHRGFFARRRVGAGNVVLLRAHLSGPDGRSAVEERPDASTLCGIDELLAADLSPWQLYAAFRDLAPFMHANGRCARALWMSRRLAEGALPQVERLPPEWAREPRSWRRAASALRARRN
;
A
#
# COMPACT_ATOMS: atom_id res chain seq x y z
N MET A 1 8.80 4.46 -24.31
CA MET A 1 8.77 5.65 -23.45
C MET A 1 8.33 5.21 -22.07
N GLY A 2 9.16 5.42 -21.03
CA GLY A 2 8.77 5.11 -19.65
C GLY A 2 7.77 6.14 -19.14
N LEU A 3 6.85 5.71 -18.27
CA LEU A 3 5.92 6.60 -17.58
C LEU A 3 6.72 7.59 -16.71
N ASP A 4 6.46 8.90 -16.85
CA ASP A 4 6.93 9.87 -15.87
C ASP A 4 6.12 9.70 -14.59
N LEU A 5 6.70 8.98 -13.62
CA LEU A 5 6.06 8.68 -12.35
C LEU A 5 5.68 9.93 -11.58
N ALA A 6 6.52 10.97 -11.65
CA ALA A 6 6.27 12.20 -10.93
C ALA A 6 5.05 12.89 -11.54
N ALA A 7 5.01 13.10 -12.86
CA ALA A 7 3.87 13.71 -13.52
C ALA A 7 2.57 12.88 -13.33
N CYS A 8 2.66 11.55 -13.54
CA CYS A 8 1.52 10.66 -13.41
C CYS A 8 0.91 10.68 -12.00
N ALA A 9 1.73 10.85 -10.95
CA ALA A 9 1.26 10.89 -9.57
C ALA A 9 0.41 12.12 -9.23
N PHE A 10 0.37 13.17 -10.05
CA PHE A 10 -0.47 14.36 -9.79
C PHE A 10 -1.80 14.36 -10.54
N GLU A 11 -2.01 13.38 -11.42
CA GLU A 11 -3.23 13.22 -12.21
C GLU A 11 -4.47 12.89 -11.34
N PRO A 12 -5.70 13.10 -11.87
CA PRO A 12 -6.95 12.91 -11.14
C PRO A 12 -7.15 11.50 -10.56
N TRP A 13 -6.60 10.47 -11.20
CA TRP A 13 -6.79 9.07 -10.82
C TRP A 13 -6.36 8.77 -9.38
N VAL A 14 -5.44 9.55 -8.80
CA VAL A 14 -5.02 9.34 -7.41
C VAL A 14 -6.18 9.58 -6.44
N ALA A 15 -7.00 10.60 -6.68
CA ALA A 15 -8.16 10.86 -5.83
C ALA A 15 -9.18 9.71 -5.91
N ASP A 16 -9.40 9.17 -7.10
CA ASP A 16 -10.29 8.03 -7.32
C ASP A 16 -9.72 6.76 -6.65
N PHE A 17 -8.41 6.53 -6.78
CA PHE A 17 -7.72 5.41 -6.14
C PHE A 17 -7.87 5.47 -4.61
N VAL A 18 -7.60 6.62 -4.00
CA VAL A 18 -7.73 6.78 -2.54
C VAL A 18 -9.17 6.59 -2.09
N THR A 19 -10.13 7.11 -2.84
CA THR A 19 -11.56 6.93 -2.55
C THR A 19 -11.97 5.47 -2.60
N ALA A 20 -11.58 4.75 -3.65
CA ALA A 20 -11.86 3.32 -3.78
C ALA A 20 -11.15 2.50 -2.68
N SER A 21 -9.90 2.85 -2.36
CA SER A 21 -9.12 2.24 -1.28
C SER A 21 -9.76 2.47 0.10
N ASN A 22 -10.35 3.65 0.34
CA ASN A 22 -11.09 3.95 1.57
C ASN A 22 -12.38 3.11 1.68
N ARG A 23 -13.16 3.01 0.59
CA ARG A 23 -14.37 2.19 0.55
C ARG A 23 -14.11 0.72 0.87
N LEU A 24 -13.04 0.14 0.32
CA LEU A 24 -12.59 -1.23 0.64
C LEU A 24 -12.14 -1.42 2.09
N SER A 25 -11.94 -0.34 2.83
CA SER A 25 -11.65 -0.32 4.26
C SER A 25 -12.83 0.12 5.13
N GLY A 26 -14.04 0.19 4.57
CA GLY A 26 -15.25 0.58 5.30
C GLY A 26 -15.40 2.09 5.54
N ILE A 27 -14.52 2.92 4.97
CA ILE A 27 -14.54 4.37 5.14
C ILE A 27 -15.42 4.96 4.03
N GLY A 28 -16.66 5.32 4.38
CA GLY A 28 -17.66 5.83 3.44
C GLY A 28 -17.50 7.31 3.06
N ARG A 29 -16.67 8.07 3.79
CA ARG A 29 -16.40 9.48 3.46
C ARG A 29 -15.47 9.62 2.25
N ALA A 30 -15.49 10.81 1.64
CA ALA A 30 -14.52 11.18 0.62
C ALA A 30 -13.07 11.12 1.13
N ALA A 31 -12.13 10.88 0.21
CA ALA A 31 -10.70 11.01 0.48
C ALA A 31 -10.37 12.44 0.92
N THR A 32 -9.57 12.60 1.97
CA THR A 32 -9.13 13.94 2.39
C THR A 32 -8.00 14.46 1.51
N ALA A 33 -7.81 15.78 1.48
CA ALA A 33 -6.67 16.41 0.79
C ALA A 33 -5.32 15.86 1.28
N SER A 34 -5.19 15.59 2.60
CA SER A 34 -3.97 15.02 3.17
C SER A 34 -3.74 13.57 2.74
N GLU A 35 -4.79 12.74 2.70
CA GLU A 35 -4.68 11.35 2.20
C GLU A 35 -4.26 11.34 0.72
N ILE A 36 -4.86 12.21 -0.11
CA ILE A 36 -4.50 12.35 -1.52
C ILE A 36 -3.05 12.80 -1.67
N ALA A 37 -2.64 13.87 -1.00
CA ALA A 37 -1.27 14.39 -1.08
C ALA A 37 -0.22 13.36 -0.66
N ALA A 38 -0.49 12.57 0.39
CA ALA A 38 0.40 11.50 0.82
C ALA A 38 0.55 10.41 -0.25
N HIS A 39 -0.54 10.01 -0.91
CA HIS A 39 -0.47 9.04 -2.01
C HIS A 39 0.27 9.60 -3.23
N ARG A 40 0.04 10.86 -3.60
CA ARG A 40 0.79 11.52 -4.68
C ARG A 40 2.29 11.51 -4.40
N GLY A 41 2.69 11.94 -3.20
CA GLY A 41 4.08 11.95 -2.76
C GLY A 41 4.70 10.55 -2.68
N PHE A 42 3.88 9.53 -2.43
CA PHE A 42 4.29 8.12 -2.45
C PHE A 42 4.47 7.58 -3.88
N PHE A 43 3.51 7.82 -4.77
CA PHE A 43 3.54 7.36 -6.17
C PHE A 43 4.58 8.08 -7.03
N ALA A 44 4.93 9.32 -6.70
CA ALA A 44 5.99 10.05 -7.38
C ALA A 44 7.41 9.49 -7.11
N ARG A 45 7.55 8.51 -6.20
CA ARG A 45 8.87 7.94 -5.85
C ARG A 45 9.29 6.87 -6.85
N ARG A 46 10.52 7.02 -7.36
CA ARG A 46 11.19 5.99 -8.17
C ARG A 46 11.58 4.76 -7.35
N ARG A 47 11.86 4.94 -6.06
CA ARG A 47 12.15 3.88 -5.09
C ARG A 47 11.39 4.16 -3.80
N VAL A 48 10.65 3.17 -3.34
CA VAL A 48 9.91 3.20 -2.08
C VAL A 48 10.70 2.40 -1.05
N GLY A 49 10.94 2.99 0.12
CA GLY A 49 11.47 2.31 1.31
C GLY A 49 10.51 2.41 2.50
N ALA A 50 10.87 1.79 3.62
CA ALA A 50 10.06 1.74 4.83
C ALA A 50 9.64 3.14 5.32
N GLY A 51 10.56 4.11 5.28
CA GLY A 51 10.25 5.51 5.65
C GLY A 51 9.14 6.14 4.82
N ASN A 52 9.01 5.80 3.53
CA ASN A 52 7.92 6.28 2.70
C ASN A 52 6.58 5.65 3.10
N VAL A 53 6.59 4.36 3.47
CA VAL A 53 5.40 3.65 3.93
C VAL A 53 4.92 4.20 5.27
N VAL A 54 5.84 4.49 6.20
CA VAL A 54 5.54 5.14 7.48
C VAL A 54 4.94 6.53 7.25
N LEU A 55 5.53 7.33 6.36
CA LEU A 55 5.01 8.66 6.05
C LEU A 55 3.61 8.58 5.43
N LEU A 56 3.39 7.66 4.49
CA LEU A 56 2.05 7.40 3.94
C LEU A 56 1.06 7.07 5.06
N ARG A 57 1.41 6.08 5.90
CA ARG A 57 0.57 5.62 7.01
C ARG A 57 0.17 6.75 7.96
N ALA A 58 1.09 7.68 8.28
CA ALA A 58 0.84 8.80 9.18
C ALA A 58 -0.28 9.73 8.70
N HIS A 59 -0.57 9.77 7.39
CA HIS A 59 -1.66 10.56 6.81
C HIS A 59 -2.95 9.76 6.59
N LEU A 60 -2.97 8.47 6.92
CA LEU A 60 -4.16 7.63 6.80
C LEU A 60 -4.95 7.61 8.10
N SER A 61 -6.27 7.68 7.93
CA SER A 61 -7.23 7.57 9.03
C SER A 61 -7.20 6.20 9.77
N GLY A 62 -7.84 6.12 10.92
CA GLY A 62 -8.25 4.87 11.55
C GLY A 62 -9.48 4.25 10.87
N PRO A 63 -9.96 3.11 11.38
CA PRO A 63 -11.16 2.44 10.87
C PRO A 63 -12.45 3.27 11.02
N ASP A 64 -12.49 4.21 11.97
CA ASP A 64 -13.57 5.19 12.16
C ASP A 64 -13.49 6.39 11.20
N GLY A 65 -12.48 6.43 10.33
CA GLY A 65 -12.24 7.52 9.39
C GLY A 65 -11.57 8.76 10.00
N ARG A 66 -11.21 8.76 11.28
CA ARG A 66 -10.53 9.86 11.99
C ARG A 66 -9.01 9.72 11.94
N SER A 67 -8.27 10.78 12.23
CA SER A 67 -6.81 10.68 12.30
C SER A 67 -6.41 9.76 13.46
N ALA A 68 -5.62 8.73 13.21
CA ALA A 68 -5.14 7.81 14.25
C ALA A 68 -3.66 8.09 14.52
N VAL A 69 -3.36 8.58 15.71
CA VAL A 69 -1.98 8.70 16.20
C VAL A 69 -1.50 7.30 16.53
N GLU A 70 -0.41 6.88 15.90
CA GLU A 70 0.20 5.58 16.11
C GLU A 70 1.68 5.79 16.48
N GLU A 71 2.20 4.94 17.37
CA GLU A 71 3.62 4.97 17.67
C GLU A 71 4.45 4.65 16.44
N ARG A 72 5.66 5.22 16.39
CA ARG A 72 6.59 4.94 15.31
C ARG A 72 6.98 3.46 15.37
N PRO A 73 6.99 2.74 14.23
CA PRO A 73 7.47 1.36 14.20
C PRO A 73 8.90 1.25 14.71
N ASP A 74 9.19 0.15 15.40
CA ASP A 74 10.54 -0.15 15.86
C ASP A 74 11.49 -0.51 14.70
N ALA A 75 12.79 -0.60 15.00
CA ALA A 75 13.81 -0.90 14.00
C ALA A 75 13.59 -2.25 13.30
N SER A 76 13.09 -3.26 14.03
CA SER A 76 12.81 -4.59 13.48
C SER A 76 11.70 -4.53 12.43
N THR A 77 10.65 -3.76 12.70
CA THR A 77 9.51 -3.57 11.79
C THR A 77 9.94 -2.82 10.54
N LEU A 78 10.75 -1.76 10.68
CA LEU A 78 11.29 -1.02 9.55
C LEU A 78 12.16 -1.92 8.66
N CYS A 79 13.04 -2.72 9.27
CA CYS A 79 13.88 -3.68 8.56
C CYS A 79 13.03 -4.71 7.79
N GLY A 80 11.98 -5.27 8.41
CA GLY A 80 11.07 -6.21 7.75
C GLY A 80 10.32 -5.60 6.56
N ILE A 81 9.95 -4.31 6.63
CA ILE A 81 9.37 -3.60 5.48
C ILE A 81 10.42 -3.45 4.37
N ASP A 82 11.63 -2.99 4.68
CA ASP A 82 12.67 -2.80 3.66
C ASP A 82 13.07 -4.11 2.96
N GLU A 83 13.19 -5.22 3.71
CA GLU A 83 13.44 -6.55 3.13
C GLU A 83 12.34 -6.95 2.14
N LEU A 84 11.08 -6.72 2.51
CA LEU A 84 9.93 -7.01 1.68
C LEU A 84 9.90 -6.15 0.41
N LEU A 85 10.28 -4.88 0.51
CA LEU A 85 10.34 -3.96 -0.64
C LEU A 85 11.51 -4.27 -1.58
N ALA A 86 12.62 -4.79 -1.05
CA ALA A 86 13.77 -5.21 -1.83
C ALA A 86 13.59 -6.56 -2.53
N ALA A 87 12.63 -7.39 -2.06
CA ALA A 87 12.37 -8.69 -2.64
C ALA A 87 11.83 -8.60 -4.09
N ASP A 88 12.19 -9.58 -4.90
CA ASP A 88 11.67 -9.76 -6.26
C ASP A 88 10.28 -10.40 -6.21
N LEU A 89 9.30 -9.59 -5.81
CA LEU A 89 7.90 -9.96 -5.70
C LEU A 89 7.10 -9.27 -6.79
N SER A 90 6.18 -10.02 -7.41
CA SER A 90 5.13 -9.42 -8.22
C SER A 90 4.29 -8.46 -7.37
N PRO A 91 3.61 -7.45 -7.97
CA PRO A 91 2.76 -6.52 -7.24
C PRO A 91 1.76 -7.21 -6.30
N TRP A 92 1.17 -8.33 -6.75
CA TRP A 92 0.23 -9.10 -5.95
C TRP A 92 0.89 -9.79 -4.75
N GLN A 93 2.06 -10.40 -4.94
CA GLN A 93 2.81 -11.01 -3.84
C GLN A 93 3.27 -9.95 -2.83
N LEU A 94 3.66 -8.77 -3.29
CA LEU A 94 4.01 -7.64 -2.42
C LEU A 94 2.82 -7.18 -1.59
N TYR A 95 1.64 -7.03 -2.21
CA TYR A 95 0.39 -6.72 -1.53
C TYR A 95 0.08 -7.74 -0.43
N ALA A 96 0.10 -9.03 -0.77
CA ALA A 96 -0.17 -10.10 0.16
C ALA A 96 0.84 -10.08 1.31
N ALA A 97 2.14 -10.19 1.01
CA ALA A 97 3.17 -10.26 2.04
C ALA A 97 3.18 -9.02 2.97
N PHE A 98 2.83 -7.83 2.49
CA PHE A 98 2.68 -6.65 3.37
C PHE A 98 1.45 -6.77 4.29
N ARG A 99 0.32 -7.27 3.78
CA ARG A 99 -0.87 -7.57 4.61
C ARG A 99 -0.55 -8.58 5.70
N ASP A 100 0.36 -9.51 5.41
CA ASP A 100 0.78 -10.57 6.30
C ASP A 100 1.71 -10.05 7.40
N LEU A 101 2.65 -9.19 7.01
CA LEU A 101 3.55 -8.49 7.92
C LEU A 101 2.76 -7.62 8.91
N ALA A 102 1.70 -6.98 8.43
CA ALA A 102 0.81 -6.12 9.21
C ALA A 102 1.55 -5.18 10.18
N PRO A 103 2.50 -4.36 9.68
CA PRO A 103 3.43 -3.60 10.54
C PRO A 103 2.78 -2.47 11.35
N PHE A 104 1.51 -2.17 11.09
CA PHE A 104 0.76 -1.11 11.76
C PHE A 104 -0.48 -1.65 12.47
N MET A 105 -0.98 -0.93 13.47
CA MET A 105 -2.25 -1.22 14.14
C MET A 105 -3.44 -1.03 13.18
N HIS A 106 -3.35 -0.03 12.29
CA HIS A 106 -4.41 0.28 11.34
C HIS A 106 -3.88 0.55 9.92
N ALA A 107 -4.80 0.66 8.96
CA ALA A 107 -4.53 1.03 7.57
C ALA A 107 -3.55 0.14 6.77
N ASN A 108 -3.10 -1.01 7.28
CA ASN A 108 -2.28 -1.99 6.54
C ASN A 108 -2.86 -2.32 5.16
N GLY A 109 -4.18 -2.44 5.06
CA GLY A 109 -4.87 -2.70 3.78
C GLY A 109 -4.63 -1.59 2.75
N ARG A 110 -4.70 -0.33 3.19
CA ARG A 110 -4.50 0.83 2.32
C ARG A 110 -3.03 1.00 1.94
N CYS A 111 -2.11 0.79 2.89
CA CYS A 111 -0.67 0.77 2.61
C CYS A 111 -0.30 -0.33 1.60
N ALA A 112 -0.85 -1.54 1.76
CA ALA A 112 -0.62 -2.64 0.82
C ALA A 112 -1.11 -2.31 -0.59
N ARG A 113 -2.29 -1.71 -0.73
CA ARG A 113 -2.82 -1.28 -2.03
C ARG A 113 -1.95 -0.19 -2.68
N ALA A 114 -1.46 0.76 -1.89
CA ALA A 114 -0.54 1.78 -2.39
C ALA A 114 0.79 1.16 -2.85
N LEU A 115 1.32 0.18 -2.12
CA LEU A 115 2.51 -0.57 -2.52
C LEU A 115 2.32 -1.33 -3.84
N TRP A 116 1.18 -2.01 -3.98
CA TRP A 116 0.80 -2.66 -5.23
C TRP A 116 0.79 -1.70 -6.41
N MET A 117 0.13 -0.54 -6.26
CA MET A 117 0.05 0.47 -7.33
C MET A 117 1.43 1.06 -7.64
N SER A 118 2.22 1.39 -6.61
CA SER A 118 3.57 1.91 -6.79
C SER A 118 4.46 0.94 -7.58
N ARG A 119 4.41 -0.36 -7.29
CA ARG A 119 5.16 -1.37 -8.05
C ARG A 119 4.71 -1.45 -9.51
N ARG A 120 3.39 -1.45 -9.75
CA ARG A 120 2.81 -1.45 -11.10
C ARG A 120 3.26 -0.24 -11.92
N LEU A 121 3.22 0.95 -11.32
CA LEU A 121 3.68 2.18 -11.97
C LEU A 121 5.18 2.10 -12.29
N ALA A 122 6.00 1.59 -11.36
CA ALA A 122 7.44 1.40 -11.58
C ALA A 122 7.75 0.39 -12.71
N GLU A 123 6.86 -0.59 -12.94
CA GLU A 123 6.89 -1.52 -14.08
C GLU A 123 6.38 -0.89 -15.40
N GLY A 124 5.99 0.39 -15.38
CA GLY A 124 5.49 1.11 -16.55
C GLY A 124 4.01 0.90 -16.84
N ALA A 125 3.25 0.29 -15.93
CA ALA A 125 1.81 0.14 -16.09
C ALA A 125 1.10 1.51 -16.00
N LEU A 126 0.02 1.67 -16.77
CA LEU A 126 -0.89 2.80 -16.61
C LEU A 126 -1.71 2.65 -15.31
N PRO A 127 -2.07 3.76 -14.64
CA PRO A 127 -2.94 3.72 -13.48
C PRO A 127 -4.32 3.16 -13.87
N GLN A 128 -4.78 2.13 -13.14
CA GLN A 128 -6.07 1.51 -13.36
C GLN A 128 -6.87 1.54 -12.06
N VAL A 129 -7.82 2.46 -11.96
CA VAL A 129 -8.69 2.60 -10.78
C VAL A 129 -9.96 1.75 -10.90
N GLU A 130 -10.45 1.52 -12.12
CA GLU A 130 -11.67 0.74 -12.37
C GLU A 130 -11.46 -0.78 -12.31
N ARG A 131 -10.19 -1.22 -12.29
CA ARG A 131 -9.79 -2.63 -12.19
C ARG A 131 -8.99 -2.88 -10.92
N LEU A 132 -9.44 -2.32 -9.79
CA LEU A 132 -8.92 -2.79 -8.51
C LEU A 132 -9.15 -4.31 -8.42
N PRO A 133 -8.14 -5.12 -8.09
CA PRO A 133 -8.26 -6.57 -8.11
C PRO A 133 -9.52 -7.02 -7.34
N PRO A 134 -10.41 -7.84 -7.92
CA PRO A 134 -11.67 -8.25 -7.26
C PRO A 134 -11.42 -9.00 -5.94
N GLU A 135 -10.25 -9.62 -5.86
CA GLU A 135 -9.61 -10.22 -4.68
C GLU A 135 -9.32 -9.24 -3.53
N TRP A 136 -9.31 -7.92 -3.73
CA TRP A 136 -9.29 -6.92 -2.65
C TRP A 136 -10.62 -6.79 -1.91
N ALA A 137 -11.73 -7.11 -2.57
CA ALA A 137 -13.05 -7.13 -1.94
C ALA A 137 -13.28 -8.39 -1.09
N ARG A 138 -12.43 -9.41 -1.24
CA ARG A 138 -12.46 -10.62 -0.42
C ARG A 138 -11.59 -10.38 0.81
N GLU A 139 -12.18 -10.46 2.01
CA GLU A 139 -11.38 -10.51 3.23
C GLU A 139 -10.38 -11.67 3.14
N PRO A 140 -9.12 -11.49 3.58
CA PRO A 140 -8.11 -12.52 3.46
C PRO A 140 -8.38 -13.62 4.50
N ARG A 141 -9.26 -14.58 4.20
CA ARG A 141 -9.51 -15.74 5.07
C ARG A 141 -8.57 -16.92 4.80
N SER A 142 -7.74 -16.93 3.75
CA SER A 142 -7.11 -18.19 3.29
C SER A 142 -5.60 -18.20 2.99
N TRP A 143 -4.85 -17.11 3.10
CA TRP A 143 -3.45 -17.10 2.64
C TRP A 143 -2.39 -17.56 3.66
N ARG A 144 -2.75 -17.89 4.93
CA ARG A 144 -1.80 -18.41 5.95
C ARG A 144 -0.91 -19.57 5.45
N ARG A 145 -1.35 -20.31 4.42
CA ARG A 145 -0.57 -21.38 3.78
C ARG A 145 0.58 -20.88 2.90
N ALA A 146 0.44 -19.74 2.22
CA ALA A 146 1.46 -19.20 1.32
C ALA A 146 2.64 -18.57 2.09
N ALA A 147 2.36 -17.81 3.16
CA ALA A 147 3.38 -17.24 4.02
C ALA A 147 4.13 -18.31 4.84
N SER A 148 3.43 -19.38 5.26
CA SER A 148 4.08 -20.54 5.90
C SER A 148 5.04 -21.26 4.96
N ALA A 149 4.72 -21.35 3.66
CA ALA A 149 5.61 -21.94 2.66
C ALA A 149 6.85 -21.07 2.37
N LEU A 150 6.75 -19.74 2.45
CA LEU A 150 7.90 -18.83 2.34
C LEU A 150 8.83 -18.89 3.56
N ARG A 151 8.27 -19.04 4.77
CA ARG A 151 9.07 -19.28 5.99
C ARG A 151 9.74 -20.67 5.99
N ALA A 152 9.04 -21.69 5.51
CA ALA A 152 9.56 -23.06 5.45
C ALA A 152 10.66 -23.27 4.38
N ARG A 153 10.82 -22.35 3.41
CA ARG A 153 11.91 -22.38 2.41
C ARG A 153 13.18 -21.66 2.87
N ARG A 154 13.15 -21.02 4.04
CA ARG A 154 14.28 -20.30 4.66
C ARG A 154 14.93 -21.08 5.82
N ASN A 155 14.37 -22.24 6.18
CA ASN A 155 14.96 -23.24 7.07
C ASN A 155 15.35 -24.48 6.25
#